data_AF-A0A941VU60-F1
#
_entry.id   AF-A0A941VU60-F1
#
_cell.length_a   1.000
_cell.length_b   1.000
_cell.length_c   1.000
_cell.angle_alpha   90.00
_cell.angle_beta   90.00
_cell.angle_gamma   90.00
#
_symmetry.space_group_name_H-M   'P 1'
#
loop_
_entity.id
_entity.type
_entity.pdbx_description
1 polymer ?
#
loop_
_entity_poly.entity_id
_entity_poly.type
_entity_poly.pdbx_seq_one_letter_code
_entity_poly.pdbx_strand_id
1 'polypeptide(L)'
;MDLKLLFTTFATIFLAELGDKTQLATLAFSAEGKSRVAVFIGSAGALVLTSLLGVVFGAAVAKVIPPNTIKIGAGVLFVLLGLWMLIFPGGK
;
A
#
# COMPACT_ATOMS: atom_id res chain seq x y z
N MET A 1 -6.40 -21.91 -9.65
CA MET A 1 -5.70 -20.79 -8.97
C MET A 1 -4.26 -21.24 -8.76
N ASP A 2 -3.28 -20.59 -9.38
CA ASP A 2 -1.87 -20.92 -9.16
C ASP A 2 -1.49 -20.61 -7.71
N LEU A 3 -1.40 -21.65 -6.88
CA LEU A 3 -1.05 -21.52 -5.47
C LEU A 3 0.31 -20.82 -5.29
N LYS A 4 1.21 -21.04 -6.26
CA LYS A 4 2.50 -20.34 -6.36
C LYS A 4 2.32 -18.82 -6.47
N LEU A 5 1.40 -18.37 -7.32
CA LEU A 5 1.13 -16.94 -7.54
C LEU A 5 0.50 -16.30 -6.30
N LEU A 6 -0.36 -17.04 -5.60
CA LEU A 6 -0.95 -16.61 -4.32
C LEU A 6 0.13 -16.41 -3.26
N PHE A 7 1.00 -17.40 -3.04
CA PHE A 7 2.06 -17.30 -2.04
C PHE A 7 3.09 -16.21 -2.38
N THR A 8 3.51 -16.08 -3.64
CA THR A 8 4.48 -15.04 -4.01
C THR A 8 3.88 -13.65 -3.83
N THR A 9 2.64 -13.44 -4.29
CA THR A 9 1.98 -12.13 -4.17
C THR A 9 1.73 -11.78 -2.71
N PHE A 10 1.23 -12.74 -1.92
CA PHE A 10 1.03 -12.56 -0.49
C PHE A 10 2.34 -12.21 0.22
N ALA A 11 3.40 -13.01 0.02
CA ALA A 11 4.68 -12.78 0.68
C ALA A 11 5.29 -11.43 0.27
N THR A 12 5.26 -11.07 -1.02
CA THR A 12 5.78 -9.78 -1.49
C THR A 12 5.02 -8.60 -0.89
N ILE A 13 3.68 -8.61 -0.92
CA ILE A 13 2.87 -7.53 -0.36
C ILE A 13 3.02 -7.49 1.17
N PHE A 14 3.01 -8.64 1.84
CA PHE A 14 3.20 -8.73 3.28
C PHE A 14 4.52 -8.10 3.72
N LEU A 15 5.62 -8.41 3.01
CA LEU A 15 6.93 -7.85 3.32
C LEU A 15 7.00 -6.35 2.99
N ALA A 16 6.36 -5.92 1.89
CA ALA A 16 6.35 -4.52 1.47
C ALA A 16 5.56 -3.60 2.42
N GLU A 17 4.50 -4.12 3.03
CA GLU A 17 3.63 -3.38 3.95
C GLU A 17 4.13 -3.44 5.41
N LEU A 18 5.11 -4.31 5.72
CA LEU A 18 5.54 -4.58 7.08
C LEU A 18 6.22 -3.34 7.72
N GLY A 19 5.61 -2.83 8.79
CA GLY A 19 6.12 -1.66 9.52
C GLY A 19 5.72 -0.32 8.90
N ASP A 20 4.77 -0.29 7.97
CA ASP A 20 4.22 0.96 7.47
C ASP A 20 3.45 1.75 8.57
N LYS A 21 3.34 3.07 8.36
CA LYS A 21 2.59 3.99 9.22
C LYS A 21 1.15 3.52 9.47
N THR A 22 0.51 2.91 8.48
CA THR A 22 -0.84 2.34 8.64
C THR A 22 -0.87 1.20 9.66
N GLN A 23 0.15 0.33 9.70
CA GLN A 23 0.27 -0.74 10.68
C GLN A 23 0.52 -0.19 12.10
N LEU A 24 1.37 0.82 12.23
CA LEU A 24 1.59 1.49 13.52
C LEU A 24 0.32 2.19 14.03
N ALA A 25 -0.44 2.85 13.16
CA ALA A 25 -1.71 3.47 13.51
C ALA A 25 -2.77 2.44 13.95
N THR A 26 -2.85 1.30 13.27
CA THR A 26 -3.79 0.23 13.65
C THR A 26 -3.41 -0.43 14.98
N LEU A 27 -2.11 -0.60 15.25
CA LEU A 27 -1.61 -1.07 16.54
C LEU A 27 -1.93 -0.08 17.66
N ALA A 28 -1.71 1.22 17.43
CA ALA A 28 -2.06 2.28 18.38
C ALA A 28 -3.57 2.30 18.69
N PHE A 29 -4.43 2.26 17.66
CA PHE A 29 -5.88 2.22 17.86
C PHE A 29 -6.38 0.94 18.55
N SER A 30 -5.69 -0.19 18.34
CA SER A 30 -5.98 -1.43 19.05
C SER A 30 -5.56 -1.36 20.52
N ALA A 31 -4.45 -0.66 20.82
CA ALA A 31 -3.94 -0.47 22.18
C ALA A 31 -4.78 0.53 23.01
N GLU A 32 -5.35 1.56 22.39
CA GLU A 32 -6.20 2.58 23.04
C GLU A 32 -7.59 2.09 23.52
N GLY A 33 -7.89 0.79 23.39
CA GLY A 33 -9.09 0.19 24.00
C GLY A 33 -10.37 0.26 23.16
N LYS A 34 -10.32 0.72 21.91
CA LYS A 34 -11.42 0.47 20.95
C LYS A 34 -11.58 -1.05 20.74
N SER A 35 -12.81 -1.50 20.46
CA SER A 35 -13.08 -2.92 20.20
C SER A 35 -12.07 -3.47 19.18
N ARG A 36 -11.22 -4.42 19.61
CA ARG A 36 -10.14 -4.98 18.78
C ARG A 36 -10.67 -5.56 17.46
N VAL A 37 -11.88 -6.13 17.52
CA VAL A 37 -12.58 -6.67 16.35
C VAL A 37 -12.97 -5.56 15.38
N ALA A 38 -13.47 -4.42 15.88
CA ALA A 38 -13.83 -3.29 15.04
C ALA A 38 -12.59 -2.66 14.37
N VAL A 39 -11.48 -2.54 15.11
CA VAL A 39 -10.21 -2.05 14.56
C VAL A 39 -9.69 -3.00 13.48
N PHE A 40 -9.74 -4.32 13.73
CA PHE A 40 -9.33 -5.34 12.76
C PHE A 40 -10.17 -5.31 11.48
N ILE A 41 -11.50 -5.31 11.59
CA ILE A 41 -12.39 -5.29 10.42
C ILE A 41 -12.25 -3.97 9.66
N GLY A 42 -12.13 -2.85 10.37
CA GLY A 42 -11.94 -1.54 9.76
C GLY A 42 -10.61 -1.46 8.98
N SER A 43 -9.50 -1.89 9.59
CA SER A 43 -8.19 -1.83 8.95
C SER A 43 -8.02 -2.83 7.81
N ALA A 44 -8.46 -4.08 8.02
CA ALA A 44 -8.43 -5.10 6.98
C ALA A 44 -9.35 -4.72 5.81
N GLY A 45 -10.56 -4.22 6.11
CA GLY A 45 -11.50 -3.72 5.10
C GLY A 45 -10.93 -2.54 4.31
N ALA A 46 -10.29 -1.58 4.99
CA ALA A 46 -9.62 -0.47 4.33
C ALA A 46 -8.51 -0.96 3.39
N LEU A 47 -7.64 -1.87 3.85
CA LEU A 47 -6.56 -2.43 3.03
C LEU A 47 -7.10 -3.15 1.79
N VAL A 48 -8.14 -3.97 1.95
CA VAL A 48 -8.76 -4.69 0.82
C VAL A 48 -9.38 -3.70 -0.17
N LEU A 49 -10.10 -2.69 0.31
CA LEU A 49 -10.74 -1.70 -0.53
C LEU A 49 -9.72 -0.85 -1.29
N THR A 50 -8.70 -0.33 -0.63
CA THR A 50 -7.66 0.48 -1.28
C THR A 50 -6.87 -0.34 -2.30
N SER A 51 -6.53 -1.59 -1.97
CA SER A 51 -5.87 -2.52 -2.89
C SER A 51 -6.74 -2.82 -4.10
N LEU A 52 -8.03 -3.10 -3.89
CA LEU A 52 -8.98 -3.39 -4.97
C LEU A 52 -9.10 -2.20 -5.92
N LEU A 53 -9.28 -0.99 -5.38
CA LEU A 53 -9.32 0.24 -6.17
C LEU A 53 -8.01 0.41 -6.95
N GLY A 54 -6.86 0.26 -6.28
CA GLY A 54 -5.54 0.36 -6.93
C GLY A 54 -5.37 -0.61 -8.09
N VAL A 55 -5.77 -1.88 -7.92
CA VAL A 55 -5.71 -2.89 -8.99
C VAL A 55 -6.69 -2.59 -10.12
N VAL A 56 -7.92 -2.20 -9.82
CA VAL A 56 -8.94 -1.89 -10.85
C VAL A 56 -8.51 -0.69 -11.70
N PHE A 57 -8.11 0.41 -11.06
CA PHE A 57 -7.62 1.59 -11.77
C PHE A 57 -6.31 1.29 -12.50
N GLY A 58 -5.36 0.61 -11.86
CA GLY A 58 -4.09 0.21 -12.47
C GLY A 58 -4.29 -0.66 -13.71
N ALA A 59 -5.20 -1.63 -13.65
CA ALA A 59 -5.55 -2.48 -14.79
C ALA A 59 -6.24 -1.69 -15.91
N ALA A 60 -7.11 -0.73 -15.58
CA ALA A 60 -7.73 0.14 -16.58
C ALA A 60 -6.70 1.02 -17.30
N VAL A 61 -5.76 1.62 -16.56
CA VAL A 61 -4.68 2.45 -17.11
C VAL A 61 -3.72 1.61 -17.96
N ALA A 62 -3.39 0.40 -17.53
CA ALA A 62 -2.49 -0.51 -18.27
C ALA A 62 -3.05 -0.98 -19.62
N LYS A 63 -4.35 -0.84 -19.88
CA LYS A 63 -4.95 -1.12 -21.20
C LYS A 63 -4.64 -0.03 -22.23
N VAL A 64 -4.38 1.20 -21.77
CA VAL A 64 -4.19 2.37 -22.64
C VAL A 64 -2.72 2.79 -22.68
N ILE A 65 -1.99 2.63 -21.57
CA ILE A 65 -0.61 3.07 -21.43
C ILE A 65 0.32 1.85 -21.37
N PRO A 66 1.42 1.82 -22.16
CA PRO A 66 2.41 0.76 -22.09
C PRO A 66 2.95 0.57 -20.67
N PRO A 67 3.08 -0.67 -20.17
CA PRO A 67 3.56 -0.95 -18.82
C PRO A 67 4.94 -0.34 -18.50
N ASN A 68 5.80 -0.20 -19.52
CA ASN A 68 7.13 0.39 -19.34
C ASN A 68 7.06 1.87 -18.94
N THR A 69 6.15 2.63 -19.57
CA THR A 69 5.93 4.05 -19.25
C THR A 69 5.38 4.21 -17.83
N ILE A 70 4.46 3.33 -17.43
CA ILE A 70 3.91 3.32 -16.05
C ILE A 70 5.03 3.05 -15.04
N LYS A 71 5.90 2.07 -15.29
CA LYS A 71 7.02 1.74 -14.40
C LYS A 71 8.02 2.90 -14.27
N ILE A 72 8.42 3.51 -15.39
CA ILE A 72 9.34 4.64 -15.39
C ILE A 72 8.71 5.84 -14.67
N GLY A 73 7.44 6.16 -14.97
CA GLY A 73 6.71 7.25 -14.31
C GLY A 73 6.59 7.05 -12.80
N ALA A 74 6.24 5.84 -12.35
CA ALA A 74 6.18 5.50 -10.93
C ALA A 74 7.55 5.62 -10.25
N GLY A 75 8.62 5.16 -10.89
CA GLY A 75 9.99 5.28 -10.38
C GLY A 75 10.45 6.73 -10.25
N VAL A 76 10.20 7.56 -11.28
CA VAL A 76 10.51 9.00 -11.24
C VAL A 76 9.73 9.68 -10.12
N LEU A 77 8.43 9.42 -10.02
CA LEU A 77 7.59 9.97 -8.96
C LEU A 77 8.09 9.55 -7.56
N PHE A 78 8.49 8.29 -7.40
CA PHE A 78 9.04 7.77 -6.15
C PHE A 78 10.33 8.49 -5.74
N VAL A 79 11.26 8.71 -6.69
CA VAL A 79 12.49 9.47 -6.44
C VAL A 79 12.18 10.93 -6.10
N LEU A 80 11.26 11.57 -6.82
CA LEU A 80 10.87 12.96 -6.57
C LEU A 80 10.24 13.14 -5.18
N LEU A 81 9.32 12.25 -4.79
CA LEU A 81 8.71 12.27 -3.46
C LEU A 81 9.73 11.96 -2.36
N GLY A 82 10.65 11.02 -2.61
CA GLY A 82 11.75 10.71 -1.69
C GLY A 82 12.68 11.91 -1.48
N LEU A 83 13.08 12.58 -2.56
CA LEU A 83 13.90 13.80 -2.51
C LEU A 83 13.15 14.94 -1.82
N TRP A 84 11.86 15.12 -2.11
CA TRP A 84 11.02 16.10 -1.43
C TRP A 84 11.00 15.85 0.07
N MET A 85 10.76 14.61 0.50
CA MET A 85 10.71 14.25 1.91
C MET A 85 12.06 14.43 2.61
N LEU A 86 13.17 14.27 1.88
CA LEU A 86 14.53 14.46 2.40
C LEU A 86 14.92 15.95 2.51
N ILE A 87 14.52 16.80 1.55
CA ILE A 87 14.85 18.23 1.52
C ILE A 87 13.88 19.05 2.40
N PHE A 88 12.61 18.66 2.41
CA PHE A 88 11.57 19.22 3.27
C PHE A 88 11.10 18.16 4.27
N PRO A 89 11.96 17.70 5.20
CA PRO A 89 11.50 16.89 6.31
C PRO A 89 10.52 17.78 7.08
N GLY A 90 9.25 17.40 7.07
CA GLY A 90 8.18 18.16 7.72
C GLY A 90 8.57 18.43 9.16
N GLY A 91 9.06 19.64 9.43
CA GLY A 91 9.49 20.06 10.75
C GLY A 91 8.27 20.22 11.64
N LYS A 92 7.89 19.12 12.31
CA LYS A 92 7.44 19.01 13.69
C LYS A 92 7.72 17.59 14.19
#